data_AF-A0A3R7TX50-F1
#
_entry.id   AF-A0A3R7TX50-F1
#
_cell.length_a   1.000
_cell.length_b   1.000
_cell.length_c   1.000
_cell.angle_alpha   90.00
_cell.angle_beta   90.00
_cell.angle_gamma   90.00
#
_symmetry.space_group_name_H-M   'P 1'
#
loop_
_entity.id
_entity.type
_entity.pdbx_description
1 polymer ?
#
loop_
_entity_poly.entity_id
_entity_poly.type
_entity_poly.pdbx_seq_one_letter_code
_entity_poly.pdbx_strand_id
1 'polypeptide(L)' 'MCEAWTFYGRFLQEPSVCFLDEPSGLQAIWLKFSMAFGKATERVADAYLAGFALAGGHSFVTLDKGFRNFEELDLVMLD' A
#
# COMPACT_ATOMS: atom_id res chain seq x y z
N MET A 1 -18.74 8.46 -22.84
CA MET A 1 -17.61 7.89 -22.07
C MET A 1 -18.06 7.81 -20.63
N CYS A 2 -17.89 6.66 -19.96
CA CYS A 2 -18.32 6.47 -18.57
C CYS A 2 -17.56 7.45 -17.66
N GLU A 3 -18.27 8.16 -16.78
CA GLU A 3 -17.76 9.22 -15.89
C GLU A 3 -16.50 8.81 -15.11
N ALA A 4 -16.41 7.52 -14.73
CA ALA A 4 -15.26 6.93 -14.07
C ALA A 4 -13.95 7.07 -14.87
N TRP A 5 -13.99 6.89 -16.20
CA TRP A 5 -12.80 7.00 -17.05
C TRP A 5 -12.33 8.44 -17.20
N THR A 6 -13.26 9.40 -17.21
CA THR A 6 -12.92 10.83 -17.22
C THR A 6 -12.27 11.25 -15.91
N PHE A 7 -12.80 10.79 -14.78
CA PHE A 7 -12.20 11.04 -13.47
C PHE A 7 -10.80 10.42 -13.36
N TYR A 8 -10.65 9.16 -13.75
CA TYR A 8 -9.36 8.47 -13.76
C TYR A 8 -8.31 9.20 -14.61
N GLY A 9 -8.70 9.66 -15.81
CA GLY A 9 -7.80 10.44 -16.67
C GLY A 9 -7.33 11.74 -16.01
N ARG A 10 -8.18 12.43 -15.26
CA ARG A 10 -7.79 13.63 -14.49
C ARG A 10 -6.86 13.28 -13.34
N PHE A 11 -7.18 12.22 -12.59
CA PHE A 11 -6.36 11.76 -11.48
C PHE A 11 -4.93 11.42 -11.92
N LEU A 12 -4.74 10.80 -13.08
CA LEU A 12 -3.41 10.51 -13.63
C LEU A 12 -2.60 11.77 -14.02
N GLN A 13 -3.24 12.94 -14.14
CA GLN A 13 -2.58 14.20 -14.47
C GLN A 13 -2.34 15.08 -13.23
N GLU A 14 -2.75 14.64 -12.03
CA GLU A 14 -2.55 15.41 -10.80
C GLU A 14 -1.06 15.44 -10.42
N PRO A 15 -0.42 16.63 -10.36
CA PRO A 15 1.01 16.74 -10.05
C PRO A 15 1.41 16.23 -8.67
N SER A 16 0.44 16.15 -7.75
CA SER A 16 0.64 15.60 -6.40
C SER A 16 0.67 14.08 -6.36
N VAL A 17 0.36 13.39 -7.47
CA VAL A 17 0.37 11.95 -7.59
C VAL A 17 1.53 11.54 -8.48
N CYS A 18 2.45 10.75 -7.94
CA CYS A 18 3.56 10.18 -8.70
C CYS A 18 3.57 8.66 -8.55
N PHE A 19 4.12 8.00 -9.58
CA PHE A 19 4.47 6.59 -9.49
C PHE A 19 5.84 6.47 -8.85
N LEU A 20 5.96 5.54 -7.91
CA LEU A 20 7.23 5.20 -7.28
C LEU A 20 7.67 3.84 -7.81
N ASP A 21 8.98 3.71 -8.02
CA ASP A 21 9.59 2.42 -8.31
C ASP A 21 9.55 1.51 -7.09
N GLU A 22 9.68 0.21 -7.31
CA GLU A 22 9.72 -0.76 -6.22
C GLU A 22 10.97 -0.53 -5.34
N PRO A 23 10.79 -0.29 -4.02
CA PRO A 23 11.90 0.05 -3.14
C PRO A 23 12.81 -1.16 -2.88
N SER A 24 14.10 -0.89 -2.76
CA SER A 24 15.08 -1.90 -2.37
C SER A 24 14.72 -2.54 -1.03
N GLY A 25 14.76 -3.87 -0.97
CA GLY A 25 14.46 -4.62 0.27
C GLY A 25 13.00 -5.01 0.45
N LEU A 26 12.08 -4.60 -0.44
CA LEU A 26 10.66 -4.98 -0.36
C LEU A 26 10.45 -6.49 -0.23
N GLN A 27 11.11 -7.29 -1.07
CA GLN A 27 10.96 -8.75 -1.09
C GLN A 27 11.08 -9.39 0.31
N ALA A 28 12.08 -8.96 1.11
CA ALA A 28 12.33 -9.52 2.42
C ALA A 28 11.23 -9.13 3.42
N ILE A 29 10.79 -7.87 3.40
CA ILE A 29 9.72 -7.36 4.25
C ILE A 29 8.38 -7.99 3.88
N TRP A 30 8.07 -8.06 2.59
CA TRP A 30 6.85 -8.68 2.08
C TRP A 30 6.77 -10.16 2.45
N LEU A 31 7.89 -10.90 2.35
CA LEU A 31 7.95 -12.30 2.79
C LEU A 31 7.68 -12.41 4.30
N LYS A 32 8.30 -11.57 5.13
CA LYS A 32 8.07 -11.52 6.58
C LYS A 32 6.60 -11.27 6.90
N PHE A 33 6.01 -10.26 6.27
CA PHE A 33 4.63 -9.87 6.49
C PHE A 33 3.64 -10.93 6.00
N SER A 34 3.84 -11.48 4.82
CA SER A 34 2.95 -12.52 4.27
C SER A 34 2.96 -13.82 5.10
N MET A 35 4.11 -14.19 5.68
CA MET A 35 4.22 -15.37 6.56
C MET A 35 3.37 -15.25 7.83
N ALA A 36 3.15 -14.04 8.36
CA ALA A 36 2.38 -13.83 9.57
C ALA A 36 0.87 -14.17 9.41
N PHE A 37 0.37 -14.27 8.19
CA PHE A 37 -1.08 -14.38 7.90
C PHE A 37 -1.56 -15.76 7.46
N GLY A 38 -0.69 -16.77 7.40
CA GLY A 38 -1.09 -18.14 7.07
C GLY A 38 -1.74 -18.27 5.68
N LYS A 39 -2.96 -18.84 5.61
CA LYS A 39 -3.65 -19.18 4.34
C LYS A 39 -4.55 -18.07 3.76
N ALA A 40 -4.58 -16.88 4.36
CA ALA A 40 -5.44 -15.78 3.89
C ALA A 40 -4.81 -15.07 2.68
N THR A 41 -5.21 -15.47 1.47
CA THR A 41 -4.68 -14.94 0.20
C THR A 41 -4.92 -13.44 0.01
N GLU A 42 -6.02 -12.90 0.56
CA GLU A 42 -6.34 -11.47 0.55
C GLU A 42 -5.25 -10.61 1.21
N ARG A 43 -4.56 -11.14 2.21
CA ARG A 43 -3.55 -10.39 2.99
C ARG A 43 -2.19 -10.31 2.32
N VAL A 44 -1.99 -11.02 1.20
CA VAL A 44 -0.73 -10.99 0.44
C VAL A 44 -0.56 -9.63 -0.25
N ALA A 45 -1.65 -9.06 -0.78
CA ALA A 45 -1.64 -7.73 -1.38
C ALA A 45 -1.43 -6.64 -0.33
N ASP A 46 -2.12 -6.73 0.81
CA ASP A 46 -1.94 -5.78 1.93
C ASP A 46 -0.52 -5.82 2.47
N ALA A 47 0.05 -7.03 2.63
CA ALA A 47 1.45 -7.19 3.02
C ALA A 47 2.42 -6.57 2.01
N TYR A 48 2.10 -6.60 0.71
CA TYR A 48 2.91 -5.93 -0.31
C TYR A 48 2.86 -4.42 -0.12
N LEU A 49 1.67 -3.84 0.03
CA LEU A 49 1.52 -2.39 0.22
C LEU A 49 2.16 -1.90 1.52
N ALA A 50 1.96 -2.61 2.63
CA ALA A 50 2.61 -2.30 3.91
C ALA A 50 4.14 -2.42 3.80
N GLY A 51 4.62 -3.48 3.13
CA GLY A 51 6.03 -3.68 2.88
C GLY A 51 6.63 -2.59 1.99
N PHE A 52 5.90 -2.13 0.97
CA PHE A 52 6.34 -1.09 0.05
C PHE A 52 6.53 0.23 0.79
N ALA A 53 5.54 0.62 1.59
CA ALA A 53 5.62 1.84 2.39
C ALA A 53 6.77 1.77 3.41
N LEU A 54 6.93 0.64 4.10
CA LEU A 54 8.01 0.46 5.07
C LEU A 54 9.40 0.47 4.40
N ALA A 55 9.59 -0.26 3.30
CA ALA A 55 10.85 -0.32 2.57
C ALA A 55 11.22 1.03 1.94
N GLY A 56 10.23 1.78 1.46
CA GLY A 56 10.41 3.12 0.89
C GLY A 56 10.52 4.25 1.92
N GLY A 57 10.27 3.97 3.21
CA GLY A 57 10.25 4.98 4.26
C GLY A 57 9.11 5.98 4.11
N HIS A 58 7.94 5.53 3.64
CA HIS A 58 6.75 6.34 3.43
C HIS A 58 5.72 6.14 4.54
N SER A 59 5.04 7.21 4.93
CA SER A 59 3.82 7.10 5.73
C SER A 59 2.71 6.45 4.89
N PHE A 60 1.97 5.51 5.48
CA PHE A 60 0.88 4.80 4.82
C PHE A 60 -0.46 5.37 5.28
N VAL A 61 -1.15 6.07 4.40
CA VAL A 61 -2.45 6.68 4.68
C VAL A 61 -3.56 5.79 4.10
N THR A 62 -4.50 5.34 4.94
CA THR A 62 -5.59 4.46 4.48
C THR A 62 -6.87 4.60 5.32
N LEU A 63 -7.99 4.19 4.74
CA LEU A 63 -9.27 3.99 5.44
C LEU A 63 -9.41 2.54 5.95
N ASP A 64 -8.56 1.62 5.49
CA ASP A 64 -8.66 0.21 5.82
C ASP A 64 -8.01 -0.12 7.17
N LYS A 65 -8.86 -0.48 8.14
CA LYS A 65 -8.44 -0.83 9.51
C LYS A 65 -7.64 -2.13 9.59
N GLY A 66 -7.64 -2.96 8.54
CA GLY A 66 -6.84 -4.17 8.44
C GLY A 66 -5.34 -3.89 8.53
N PHE A 67 -4.89 -2.69 8.16
CA PHE A 67 -3.48 -2.31 8.21
C PHE A 67 -2.94 -2.07 9.63
N ARG A 68 -3.82 -2.00 10.65
CA ARG A 68 -3.39 -1.92 12.05
C ARG A 68 -2.62 -3.16 12.53
N ASN A 69 -2.70 -4.27 11.77
CA ASN A 69 -1.94 -5.49 12.08
C ASN A 69 -0.45 -5.40 11.69
N PHE A 70 -0.01 -4.33 11.02
CA PHE A 70 1.39 -4.10 10.66
C PHE A 70 2.03 -3.08 11.62
N GLU A 71 2.53 -3.56 12.77
CA GLU A 71 3.03 -2.68 13.85
C GLU A 71 4.25 -1.82 13.47
N GLU A 72 5.02 -2.24 12.45
CA GLU A 72 6.20 -1.52 11.97
C GLU A 72 5.87 -0.37 10.99
N LEU A 73 4.60 -0.24 10.58
CA LEU A 73 4.16 0.73 9.59
C LEU A 73 3.91 2.09 10.24
N ASP A 74 4.42 3.16 9.64
CA ASP A 74 3.99 4.53 9.94
C ASP A 74 2.58 4.75 9.35
N LEU A 75 1.57 4.31 10.11
CA LEU A 75 0.18 4.23 9.66
C LEU A 75 -0.62 5.47 10.08
N VAL A 76 -1.23 6.14 9.09
CA VAL A 76 -2.19 7.21 9.29
C VAL A 76 -3.57 6.72 8.85
N MET A 77 -4.48 6.59 9.81
CA MET A 77 -5.88 6.26 9.52
C MET A 77 -6.64 7.53 9.17
N LEU A 78 -7.35 7.51 8.06
CA LEU A 78 -8.38 8.50 7.76
C LEU A 78 -9.71 8.01 8.37
N ASP A 79 -10.43 8.92 9.01
CA ASP A 79 -11.76 8.68 9.58
C ASP A 79 -12.89 9.13 8.65
#